data_AF-A0A968MFA5-F1
#
_entry.id   AF-A0A968MFA5-F1
#
_cell.length_a   1.000
_cell.length_b   1.000
_cell.length_c   1.000
_cell.angle_alpha   90.00
_cell.angle_beta   90.00
_cell.angle_gamma   90.00
#
_symmetry.space_group_name_H-M   'P 1'
#
loop_
_entity.id
_entity.type
_entity.pdbx_description
1 polymer ?
#
loop_
_entity_poly.entity_id
_entity_poly.type
_entity_poly.pdbx_seq_one_letter_code
_entity_poly.pdbx_strand_id
1 'polypeptide(L)'
;MKWQLEYTDITRFSGFFDKGDKNSLGVFLVMTIGFFLAKNEKEDKLLSLLPLIIVSIIGIVYTGSRTAFVSIFLVFMIFFFRNKEKNYTFWMFLSLILISAIIYPLIESAFLRFTTVTKELDSSTNASRIGKWVLYYEYMMNNPVIFLRGSSEVFFLRRAVHNFYLQVVYNSGLFFMIPILYQIIKISVLTVFSTNTRYFGLYYLLPFLFISMYVSDYGCFVPFILYVALNDILVPVSESENL
;
A
#
# COMPACT_ATOMS: atom_id res chain seq x y z
N MET A 1 13.81 -40.23 -6.96
CA MET A 1 14.82 -39.15 -6.88
C MET A 1 14.06 -37.83 -6.85
N LYS A 2 13.85 -37.24 -5.67
CA LYS A 2 13.20 -35.93 -5.53
C LYS A 2 14.26 -34.87 -5.80
N TRP A 3 14.13 -34.14 -6.90
CA TRP A 3 14.88 -32.92 -7.12
C TRP A 3 14.45 -31.92 -6.03
N GLN A 4 15.21 -31.84 -4.95
CA GLN A 4 15.17 -30.68 -4.08
C GLN A 4 15.79 -29.56 -4.88
N LEU A 5 14.94 -28.80 -5.59
CA LEU A 5 15.32 -27.50 -6.11
C LEU A 5 15.79 -26.70 -4.88
N GLU A 6 17.09 -26.44 -4.80
CA GLU A 6 17.61 -25.41 -3.92
C GLU A 6 16.88 -24.13 -4.29
N TYR A 7 15.93 -23.74 -3.44
CA TYR A 7 15.27 -22.45 -3.54
C TYR A 7 16.36 -21.41 -3.28
N THR A 8 17.01 -20.96 -4.34
CA THR A 8 17.79 -19.73 -4.29
C THR A 8 16.82 -18.64 -3.87
N ASP A 9 17.05 -18.05 -2.70
CA ASP A 9 16.24 -16.96 -2.19
C ASP A 9 16.22 -15.85 -3.24
N ILE A 10 15.13 -15.74 -3.98
CA ILE A 10 14.95 -14.70 -5.00
C ILE A 10 15.16 -13.37 -4.27
N THR A 11 16.14 -12.60 -4.72
CA THR A 11 16.48 -11.31 -4.14
C THR A 11 15.30 -10.36 -4.31
N ARG A 12 14.51 -10.23 -3.24
CA ARG A 12 13.32 -9.38 -3.24
C ARG A 12 13.70 -7.93 -3.52
N PHE A 13 12.94 -7.27 -4.39
CA PHE A 13 13.14 -5.85 -4.71
C PHE A 13 12.85 -4.97 -3.49
N SER A 14 13.77 -4.04 -3.22
CA SER A 14 13.68 -3.01 -2.17
C SER A 14 13.00 -1.74 -2.67
N GLY A 15 12.61 -0.87 -1.73
CA GLY A 15 11.93 0.40 -1.99
C GLY A 15 12.71 1.39 -2.87
N PHE A 16 12.09 2.55 -3.11
CA PHE A 16 12.59 3.63 -3.97
C PHE A 16 13.87 4.29 -3.48
N PHE A 17 14.13 4.22 -2.17
CA PHE A 17 15.29 4.85 -1.54
C PHE A 17 16.30 3.78 -1.13
N ASP A 18 17.59 4.14 -1.03
CA ASP A 18 18.62 3.22 -0.57
C ASP A 18 18.23 2.61 0.79
N LYS A 19 18.19 1.28 0.88
CA LYS A 19 17.67 0.48 2.00
C LYS A 19 16.15 0.60 2.26
N GLY A 20 15.37 1.05 1.28
CA GLY A 20 13.92 1.19 1.36
C GLY A 20 13.21 -0.13 1.68
N ASP A 21 12.17 -0.07 2.50
CA ASP A 21 11.42 -1.25 2.91
C ASP A 21 10.70 -1.88 1.71
N LYS A 22 10.80 -3.20 1.59
CA LYS A 22 10.21 -3.97 0.49
C LYS A 22 8.68 -3.82 0.47
N ASN A 23 8.08 -3.61 1.64
CA ASN A 23 6.64 -3.37 1.73
C ASN A 23 6.27 -1.99 1.17
N SER A 24 7.14 -0.97 1.26
CA SER A 24 6.91 0.37 0.71
C SER A 24 6.74 0.34 -0.80
N LEU A 25 7.59 -0.42 -1.50
CA LEU A 25 7.43 -0.64 -2.93
C LEU A 25 6.08 -1.32 -3.23
N GLY A 26 5.69 -2.30 -2.41
CA GLY A 26 4.36 -2.90 -2.47
C GLY A 26 3.24 -1.87 -2.34
N VAL A 27 3.31 -0.95 -1.37
CA VAL A 27 2.32 0.14 -1.21
C VAL A 27 2.22 0.95 -2.49
N PHE A 28 3.36 1.42 -2.99
CA PHE A 28 3.43 2.24 -4.19
C PHE A 28 2.78 1.56 -5.40
N LEU A 29 3.13 0.30 -5.65
CA LEU A 29 2.62 -0.43 -6.81
C LEU A 29 1.12 -0.70 -6.69
N VAL A 30 0.61 -1.00 -5.50
CA VAL A 30 -0.84 -1.16 -5.29
C VAL A 30 -1.56 0.18 -5.50
N MET A 31 -1.04 1.29 -4.97
CA MET A 31 -1.61 2.62 -5.21
C MET A 31 -1.56 3.01 -6.68
N THR A 32 -0.48 2.66 -7.39
CA THR A 32 -0.33 2.87 -8.84
C THR A 32 -1.43 2.16 -9.62
N ILE A 33 -1.68 0.88 -9.31
CA ILE A 33 -2.75 0.10 -9.94
C ILE A 33 -4.10 0.74 -9.62
N GLY A 34 -4.34 1.08 -8.36
CA GLY A 34 -5.56 1.77 -7.93
C GLY A 34 -5.80 3.06 -8.71
N PHE A 35 -4.77 3.89 -8.86
CA PHE A 35 -4.81 5.13 -9.64
C PHE A 35 -5.15 4.88 -11.12
N PHE A 36 -4.54 3.88 -11.77
CA PHE A 36 -4.83 3.58 -13.17
C PHE A 36 -6.24 3.00 -13.38
N LEU A 37 -6.72 2.15 -12.47
CA LEU A 37 -8.09 1.65 -12.51
C LEU A 37 -9.09 2.79 -12.31
N ALA A 38 -8.80 3.71 -11.39
CA ALA A 38 -9.59 4.90 -11.18
C ALA A 38 -9.65 5.77 -12.46
N LYS A 39 -8.49 6.00 -13.11
CA LYS A 39 -8.41 6.74 -14.38
C LYS A 39 -9.17 6.06 -15.51
N ASN A 40 -9.13 4.73 -15.56
CA ASN A 40 -9.88 3.97 -16.55
C ASN A 40 -11.39 4.23 -16.47
N GLU A 41 -11.96 4.35 -15.28
CA GLU A 41 -13.40 4.63 -15.14
C GLU A 41 -13.83 5.96 -15.77
N LYS A 42 -12.90 6.93 -15.87
CA LYS A 42 -13.17 8.24 -16.47
C LYS A 42 -12.93 8.24 -17.98
N GLU A 43 -11.84 7.62 -18.42
CA GLU A 43 -11.35 7.76 -19.81
C GLU A 43 -11.58 6.53 -20.69
N ASP A 44 -12.01 5.40 -20.12
CA ASP A 44 -12.16 4.08 -20.80
C ASP A 44 -10.90 3.63 -21.55
N LYS A 45 -9.74 3.90 -20.96
CA LYS A 45 -8.41 3.67 -21.54
C LYS A 45 -7.70 2.40 -21.03
N LEU A 46 -8.45 1.39 -20.58
CA LEU A 46 -7.90 0.24 -19.86
C LEU A 46 -6.80 -0.46 -20.64
N LEU A 47 -7.01 -0.66 -21.95
CA LEU A 47 -6.06 -1.33 -22.82
C LEU A 47 -4.69 -0.61 -22.86
N SER A 48 -4.69 0.72 -22.84
CA SER A 48 -3.45 1.50 -22.79
C SER A 48 -2.77 1.48 -21.42
N LEU A 49 -3.53 1.24 -20.34
CA LEU A 49 -3.03 1.18 -18.97
C LEU A 49 -2.63 -0.25 -18.54
N LEU A 50 -3.11 -1.26 -19.26
CA LEU A 50 -2.90 -2.67 -18.94
C LEU A 50 -1.42 -3.05 -18.80
N PRO A 51 -0.50 -2.64 -19.70
CA PRO A 51 0.92 -2.95 -19.52
C PRO A 51 1.50 -2.44 -18.18
N LEU A 52 1.09 -1.25 -17.74
CA LEU A 52 1.54 -0.66 -16.47
C LEU A 52 0.98 -1.41 -15.27
N ILE A 53 -0.27 -1.88 -15.34
CA ILE A 53 -0.88 -2.73 -14.31
C ILE A 53 -0.14 -4.07 -14.23
N ILE A 54 0.17 -4.70 -15.37
CA ILE A 54 0.89 -5.97 -15.44
C ILE A 54 2.29 -5.84 -14.82
N VAL A 55 3.05 -4.82 -15.24
CA VAL A 55 4.38 -4.55 -14.67
C VAL A 55 4.29 -4.32 -13.16
N SER A 56 3.25 -3.62 -12.69
CA SER A 56 3.04 -3.38 -11.26
C SER A 56 2.71 -4.66 -10.49
N ILE A 57 1.91 -5.58 -11.06
CA ILE A 57 1.62 -6.89 -10.46
C ILE A 57 2.89 -7.72 -10.33
N ILE A 58 3.69 -7.78 -11.40
CA ILE A 58 4.98 -8.48 -11.40
C ILE A 58 5.88 -7.89 -10.30
N GLY A 59 5.97 -6.56 -10.23
CA GLY A 59 6.71 -5.87 -9.17
C GLY A 59 6.22 -6.25 -7.76
N ILE A 60 4.90 -6.28 -7.52
CA ILE A 60 4.31 -6.69 -6.24
C ILE A 60 4.74 -8.11 -5.88
N VAL A 61 4.72 -9.02 -6.85
CA VAL A 61 5.16 -10.40 -6.65
C VAL A 61 6.64 -10.46 -6.25
N TYR A 62 7.51 -9.71 -6.92
CA TYR A 62 8.93 -9.60 -6.56
C TYR A 62 9.18 -8.93 -5.20
N THR A 63 8.27 -8.07 -4.72
CA THR A 63 8.39 -7.55 -3.36
C THR A 63 8.17 -8.64 -2.31
N GLY A 64 7.45 -9.71 -2.64
CA GLY A 64 6.99 -10.75 -1.70
C GLY A 64 6.17 -10.17 -0.53
N SER A 65 5.56 -9.01 -0.67
CA SER A 65 4.79 -8.38 0.42
C SER A 65 3.40 -9.01 0.53
N ARG A 66 3.17 -9.80 1.58
CA ARG A 66 1.85 -10.40 1.90
C ARG A 66 0.73 -9.35 1.93
N THR A 67 1.00 -8.21 2.54
CA THR A 67 0.03 -7.12 2.66
C THR A 67 -0.26 -6.45 1.32
N ALA A 68 0.73 -6.32 0.44
CA ALA A 68 0.51 -5.80 -0.91
C ALA A 68 -0.37 -6.76 -1.75
N PHE A 69 -0.16 -8.08 -1.63
CA PHE A 69 -1.01 -9.09 -2.27
C PHE A 69 -2.48 -9.04 -1.82
N VAL A 70 -2.72 -8.91 -0.51
CA VAL A 70 -4.09 -8.76 0.00
C VAL A 70 -4.71 -7.44 -0.48
N SER A 71 -3.92 -6.36 -0.50
CA SER A 71 -4.43 -5.04 -0.87
C SER A 71 -4.78 -4.93 -2.35
N ILE A 72 -3.97 -5.50 -3.25
CA ILE A 72 -4.30 -5.52 -4.67
C ILE A 72 -5.57 -6.35 -4.94
N PHE A 73 -5.77 -7.45 -4.21
CA PHE A 73 -7.02 -8.21 -4.29
C PHE A 73 -8.23 -7.35 -3.91
N LEU A 74 -8.14 -6.59 -2.81
CA LEU A 74 -9.20 -5.65 -2.41
C LEU A 74 -9.46 -4.58 -3.48
N VAL A 75 -8.41 -4.00 -4.07
CA VAL A 75 -8.54 -3.01 -5.16
C VAL A 75 -9.27 -3.59 -6.37
N PHE A 76 -8.89 -4.80 -6.80
CA PHE A 76 -9.56 -5.47 -7.92
C PHE A 76 -11.00 -5.87 -7.60
N MET A 77 -11.30 -6.29 -6.37
CA MET A 77 -12.68 -6.57 -5.95
C MET A 77 -13.55 -5.31 -6.01
N ILE A 78 -13.06 -4.18 -5.50
CA ILE A 78 -13.78 -2.90 -5.59
C ILE A 78 -14.03 -2.56 -7.06
N PHE A 79 -13.00 -2.67 -7.91
CA PHE A 79 -13.13 -2.36 -9.34
C PHE A 79 -14.12 -3.29 -10.05
N PHE A 80 -14.07 -4.58 -9.75
CA PHE A 80 -14.97 -5.58 -10.30
C PHE A 80 -16.42 -5.26 -9.97
N PHE A 81 -16.76 -5.10 -8.69
CA PHE A 81 -18.14 -4.87 -8.28
C PHE A 81 -18.71 -3.57 -8.85
N ARG A 82 -17.86 -2.57 -9.06
CA ARG A 82 -18.26 -1.29 -9.65
C ARG A 82 -18.47 -1.36 -11.16
N ASN A 83 -17.69 -2.19 -11.86
CA ASN A 83 -17.68 -2.24 -13.32
C ASN A 83 -18.12 -3.60 -13.86
N LYS A 84 -18.86 -4.41 -13.08
CA LYS A 84 -19.25 -5.78 -13.45
C LYS A 84 -20.04 -5.87 -14.75
N GLU A 85 -20.79 -4.82 -15.10
CA GLU A 85 -21.60 -4.74 -16.33
C GLU A 85 -20.75 -4.34 -17.57
N LYS A 86 -19.47 -3.99 -17.38
CA LYS A 86 -18.59 -3.54 -18.45
C LYS A 86 -17.76 -4.72 -18.98
N ASN A 87 -17.74 -4.89 -20.30
CA ASN A 87 -16.99 -5.97 -20.96
C ASN A 87 -15.49 -5.94 -20.63
N TYR A 88 -14.88 -4.76 -20.46
CA TYR A 88 -13.46 -4.65 -20.14
C TYR A 88 -13.11 -5.29 -18.79
N THR A 89 -14.06 -5.35 -17.85
CA THR A 89 -13.85 -5.95 -16.53
C THR A 89 -13.63 -7.45 -16.68
N PHE A 90 -14.43 -8.12 -17.51
CA PHE A 90 -14.23 -9.54 -17.81
C PHE A 90 -12.85 -9.79 -18.41
N TRP A 91 -12.45 -9.02 -19.43
CA TRP A 91 -11.14 -9.17 -20.08
C TRP A 91 -9.96 -8.90 -19.14
N MET A 92 -10.10 -7.93 -18.24
CA MET A 92 -9.11 -7.66 -17.20
C MET A 92 -8.93 -8.87 -16.30
N PHE A 93 -10.01 -9.44 -15.76
CA PHE A 93 -9.93 -10.61 -14.87
C PHE A 93 -9.39 -11.85 -15.59
N LEU A 94 -9.80 -12.07 -16.84
CA LEU A 94 -9.23 -13.14 -17.65
C LEU A 94 -7.73 -12.96 -17.85
N SER A 95 -7.28 -11.73 -18.13
CA SER A 95 -5.85 -11.40 -18.25
C SER A 95 -5.10 -11.66 -16.94
N LEU A 96 -5.68 -11.30 -15.79
CA LEU A 96 -5.10 -11.56 -14.47
C LEU A 96 -4.94 -13.06 -14.22
N ILE A 97 -5.94 -13.88 -14.58
CA ILE A 97 -5.87 -15.33 -14.45
C ILE A 97 -4.75 -15.89 -15.32
N LEU A 98 -4.68 -15.50 -16.60
CA LEU A 98 -3.64 -15.94 -17.52
C LEU A 98 -2.24 -15.54 -17.04
N ILE A 99 -2.07 -14.30 -16.58
CA ILE A 99 -0.81 -13.83 -16.01
C ILE A 99 -0.47 -14.64 -14.77
N SER A 100 -1.42 -14.87 -13.86
CA SER A 100 -1.19 -15.64 -12.63
C SER A 100 -0.73 -17.07 -12.92
N ALA A 101 -1.20 -17.68 -14.01
CA ALA A 101 -0.73 -18.99 -14.46
C ALA A 101 0.73 -18.91 -14.97
N ILE A 102 1.07 -17.86 -15.73
CA ILE A 102 2.44 -17.64 -16.25
C ILE A 102 3.43 -17.41 -15.10
N ILE A 103 3.05 -16.63 -14.09
CA ILE A 103 3.90 -16.30 -12.93
C ILE A 103 3.66 -17.21 -11.73
N TYR A 104 3.04 -18.38 -11.92
CA TYR A 104 2.65 -19.29 -10.85
C TYR A 104 3.78 -19.63 -9.87
N PRO A 105 5.02 -19.94 -10.30
CA PRO A 105 6.11 -20.26 -9.36
C PRO A 105 6.42 -19.10 -8.39
N LEU A 106 6.30 -17.86 -8.87
CA LEU A 106 6.52 -16.68 -8.03
C LEU A 106 5.36 -16.46 -7.05
N ILE A 107 4.12 -16.71 -7.49
CA ILE A 107 2.93 -16.67 -6.66
C ILE A 107 3.01 -17.73 -5.56
N GLU A 108 3.40 -18.96 -5.90
CA GLU A 108 3.59 -20.05 -4.95
C GLU A 108 4.60 -19.66 -3.85
N SER A 109 5.74 -19.08 -4.23
CA SER A 109 6.72 -18.56 -3.26
C SER A 109 6.11 -17.50 -2.32
N ALA A 110 5.29 -16.59 -2.86
CA ALA A 110 4.58 -15.60 -2.03
C ALA A 110 3.56 -16.27 -1.08
N PHE A 111 2.83 -17.29 -1.52
CA PHE A 111 1.89 -18.06 -0.70
C PHE A 111 2.59 -18.86 0.40
N LEU A 112 3.75 -19.46 0.12
CA LEU A 112 4.53 -20.16 1.14
C LEU A 112 4.88 -19.24 2.31
N ARG A 113 5.09 -17.94 2.06
CA ARG A 113 5.33 -16.95 3.12
C ARG A 113 4.11 -16.65 3.98
N PHE A 114 2.89 -16.98 3.56
CA PHE A 114 1.73 -16.93 4.45
C PHE A 114 1.76 -18.07 5.48
N THR A 115 2.37 -19.21 5.16
CA THR A 115 2.46 -20.35 6.11
C THR A 115 3.42 -20.08 7.27
N THR A 116 4.36 -19.14 7.11
CA THR A 116 5.31 -18.76 8.16
C THR A 116 4.77 -17.73 9.16
N VAL A 117 3.53 -17.25 8.99
CA VAL A 117 2.91 -16.25 9.90
C VAL A 117 2.83 -16.77 11.34
N THR A 118 2.52 -18.05 11.54
CA THR A 118 2.41 -18.65 12.88
C THR A 118 3.73 -18.63 13.64
N LYS A 119 4.87 -18.75 12.95
CA LYS A 119 6.21 -18.65 13.57
C LYS A 119 6.56 -17.22 13.98
N GLU A 120 5.95 -16.20 13.36
CA GLU A 120 6.12 -14.79 13.74
C GLU A 120 5.24 -14.37 14.93
N LEU A 121 4.23 -15.18 15.28
CA LEU A 121 3.29 -14.96 16.38
C LEU A 121 3.77 -15.53 17.72
N ASP A 122 4.85 -16.32 17.74
CA ASP A 122 5.50 -16.76 18.98
C ASP A 122 6.07 -15.55 19.72
N SER A 123 5.24 -15.05 20.64
CA SER A 123 5.38 -13.83 21.45
C SER A 123 6.55 -13.83 22.42
N SER A 124 7.28 -14.93 22.54
CA SER A 124 8.47 -15.04 23.39
C SER A 124 9.64 -14.17 22.89
N THR A 125 9.55 -13.60 21.69
CA THR A 125 10.53 -12.66 21.18
C THR A 125 9.88 -11.30 20.88
N ASN A 126 10.52 -10.22 21.35
CA ASN A 126 10.27 -8.81 20.96
C ASN A 126 10.47 -8.53 19.44
N ALA A 127 10.36 -9.56 18.60
CA ALA A 127 10.49 -9.53 17.15
C ALA A 127 9.16 -9.27 16.45
N SER A 128 8.01 -9.55 17.08
CA SER A 128 6.70 -9.32 16.49
C SER A 128 6.46 -7.82 16.25
N ARG A 129 5.72 -7.48 15.18
CA ARG A 129 5.41 -6.07 14.84
C ARG A 129 4.63 -5.39 15.96
N ILE A 130 3.62 -6.08 16.50
CA ILE A 130 2.79 -5.56 17.60
C ILE A 130 3.66 -5.28 18.83
N GLY A 131 4.57 -6.20 19.20
CA GLY A 131 5.49 -5.98 20.32
C GLY A 131 6.36 -4.73 20.13
N LYS A 132 6.86 -4.51 18.90
CA LYS A 132 7.59 -3.26 18.59
C LYS A 132 6.71 -2.02 18.74
N TRP A 133 5.45 -2.08 18.30
CA TRP A 133 4.54 -0.94 18.42
C TRP A 133 4.28 -0.57 19.88
N VAL A 134 4.05 -1.58 20.73
CA VAL A 134 3.89 -1.39 22.17
C VAL A 134 5.13 -0.75 22.78
N LEU A 135 6.33 -1.24 22.46
CA LEU A 135 7.58 -0.68 23.00
C LEU A 135 7.84 0.77 22.57
N TYR A 136 7.56 1.12 21.31
CA TYR A 136 7.66 2.52 20.85
C TYR A 136 6.63 3.41 21.56
N TYR A 137 5.40 2.91 21.71
CA TYR A 137 4.35 3.65 22.42
C TYR A 137 4.71 3.88 23.90
N GLU A 138 5.11 2.83 24.63
CA GLU A 138 5.55 2.94 26.02
C GLU A 138 6.73 3.90 26.19
N TYR A 139 7.71 3.86 25.29
CA TYR A 139 8.84 4.78 25.33
C TYR A 139 8.42 6.24 25.12
N MET A 140 7.51 6.52 24.18
CA MET A 140 6.98 7.86 23.99
C MET A 140 6.13 8.32 25.18
N MET A 141 5.38 7.41 25.81
CA MET A 141 4.63 7.71 27.04
C MET A 141 5.55 8.09 28.20
N ASN A 142 6.70 7.41 28.32
CA ASN A 142 7.73 7.75 29.31
C ASN A 142 8.54 9.01 28.94
N ASN A 143 8.46 9.47 27.69
CA ASN A 143 9.18 10.64 27.17
C ASN A 143 8.22 11.54 26.38
N PRO A 144 7.23 12.17 27.03
CA PRO A 144 6.09 12.80 26.34
C PRO A 144 6.48 13.94 25.39
N VAL A 145 7.65 14.55 25.57
CA VAL A 145 8.19 15.55 24.65
C VAL A 145 8.36 15.02 23.21
N ILE A 146 8.55 13.71 23.04
CA ILE A 146 8.65 13.07 21.72
C ILE A 146 7.36 13.24 20.92
N PHE A 147 6.18 13.22 21.56
CA PHE A 147 4.93 13.48 20.86
C PHE A 147 4.88 14.87 20.24
N LEU A 148 5.61 15.86 20.79
CA LEU A 148 5.59 17.22 20.28
C LEU A 148 6.63 17.44 19.17
N ARG A 149 7.88 17.06 19.42
CA ARG A 149 9.02 17.39 18.54
C ARG A 149 9.64 16.20 17.81
N GLY A 150 9.20 14.99 18.11
CA GLY A 150 9.85 13.76 17.69
C GLY A 150 11.15 13.47 18.45
N SER A 151 11.91 12.50 17.94
CA SER A 151 13.18 12.04 18.45
C SER A 151 14.14 11.75 17.30
N SER A 152 15.38 12.21 17.42
CA SER A 152 16.48 11.81 16.54
C SER A 152 17.22 10.58 17.05
N GLU A 153 16.86 10.07 18.23
CA GLU A 153 17.53 8.91 18.82
C GLU A 153 17.16 7.64 18.06
N VAL A 154 18.18 6.86 17.71
CA VAL A 154 17.98 5.52 17.19
C VAL A 154 17.44 4.66 18.34
N PHE A 155 16.15 4.33 18.28
CA PHE A 155 15.49 3.54 19.30
C PHE A 155 16.26 2.23 19.56
N PHE A 156 16.36 1.83 20.83
CA PHE A 156 17.35 0.86 21.32
C PHE A 156 17.36 -0.48 20.57
N LEU A 157 16.23 -0.87 19.98
CA LEU A 157 16.10 -2.12 19.23
C LEU A 157 16.76 -2.11 17.85
N ARG A 158 17.19 -0.96 17.32
CA ARG A 158 17.70 -0.79 15.92
C ARG A 158 16.83 -1.49 14.87
N ARG A 159 15.53 -1.58 15.14
CA ARG A 159 14.55 -2.32 14.32
C ARG A 159 13.49 -1.34 13.83
N ALA A 160 13.15 -1.47 12.55
CA ALA A 160 12.05 -0.74 11.94
C ALA A 160 10.72 -1.07 12.65
N VAL A 161 9.92 -0.02 12.91
CA VAL A 161 8.62 -0.10 13.61
C VAL A 161 7.61 -0.92 12.80
N HIS A 162 7.69 -0.84 11.48
CA HIS A 162 6.69 -1.33 10.53
C HIS A 162 5.29 -0.80 10.82
N ASN A 163 5.20 0.49 11.18
CA ASN A 163 3.96 1.25 11.26
C ASN A 163 4.31 2.72 10.97
N PHE A 164 3.80 3.21 9.84
CA PHE A 164 4.18 4.51 9.30
C PHE A 164 3.78 5.63 10.25
N TYR A 165 2.57 5.55 10.81
CA TYR A 165 2.04 6.56 11.72
C TYR A 165 2.87 6.67 13.00
N LEU A 166 3.18 5.52 13.61
CA LEU A 166 3.99 5.50 14.83
C LEU A 166 5.42 5.98 14.54
N GLN A 167 5.98 5.63 13.39
CA GLN A 167 7.30 6.11 12.96
C GLN A 167 7.31 7.63 12.73
N VAL A 168 6.29 8.19 12.07
CA VAL A 168 6.14 9.64 11.86
C VAL A 168 6.07 10.36 13.21
N VAL A 169 5.21 9.91 14.11
CA VAL A 169 5.09 10.52 15.44
C VAL A 169 6.40 10.42 16.23
N TYR A 170 7.05 9.26 16.20
CA TYR A 170 8.30 9.06 16.93
C TYR A 170 9.43 9.94 16.39
N ASN A 171 9.65 10.03 15.08
CA ASN A 171 10.78 10.80 14.55
C ASN A 171 10.49 12.31 14.42
N SER A 172 9.23 12.68 14.18
CA SER A 172 8.86 14.05 13.77
C SER A 172 7.83 14.70 14.68
N GLY A 173 7.19 13.95 15.57
CA GLY A 173 6.13 14.44 16.44
C GLY A 173 4.76 14.51 15.76
N LEU A 174 3.73 14.81 16.54
CA LEU A 174 2.33 14.88 16.12
C LEU A 174 2.06 16.04 15.16
N PHE A 175 2.87 17.10 15.16
CA PHE A 175 2.68 18.22 14.25
C PHE A 175 2.78 17.78 12.77
N PHE A 176 3.69 16.85 12.46
CA PHE A 176 3.84 16.30 11.11
C PHE A 176 2.70 15.34 10.73
N MET A 177 1.93 14.82 11.69
CA MET A 177 0.74 14.02 11.40
C MET A 177 -0.43 14.87 10.92
N ILE A 178 -0.51 16.15 11.29
CA ILE A 178 -1.62 17.05 10.91
C ILE A 178 -1.82 17.13 9.38
N PRO A 179 -0.80 17.44 8.55
CA PRO A 179 -0.99 17.48 7.10
C PRO A 179 -1.37 16.12 6.52
N ILE A 180 -0.87 15.02 7.08
CA ILE A 180 -1.22 13.66 6.63
C ILE A 180 -2.70 13.37 6.91
N LEU A 181 -3.16 13.65 8.14
CA LEU A 181 -4.55 13.48 8.55
C LEU A 181 -5.48 14.38 7.74
N TYR A 182 -5.08 15.64 7.49
CA TYR A 182 -5.84 16.54 6.63
C TYR A 182 -6.06 15.95 5.23
N GLN A 183 -5.01 15.38 4.61
CA GLN A 183 -5.14 14.77 3.28
C GLN A 183 -6.02 13.52 3.30
N ILE A 184 -5.88 12.66 4.31
CA ILE A 184 -6.75 11.49 4.49
C ILE A 184 -8.21 11.93 4.64
N ILE A 185 -8.48 12.93 5.49
CA ILE A 185 -9.84 13.47 5.70
C ILE A 185 -10.38 14.09 4.42
N LYS A 186 -9.60 14.95 3.73
CA LYS A 186 -10.01 15.58 2.47
C LYS A 186 -10.43 14.53 1.43
N ILE A 187 -9.61 13.51 1.21
CA ILE A 187 -9.95 12.44 0.24
C ILE A 187 -11.15 11.64 0.72
N SER A 188 -11.24 11.35 2.02
CA SER A 188 -12.37 10.60 2.58
C SER A 188 -13.69 11.37 2.37
N VAL A 189 -13.69 12.69 2.60
CA VAL A 189 -14.84 13.56 2.36
C VAL A 189 -15.18 13.60 0.87
N LEU A 190 -14.20 13.83 0.00
CA LEU A 190 -14.40 13.81 -1.46
C LEU A 190 -14.96 12.48 -1.93
N THR A 191 -14.48 11.38 -1.36
CA THR A 191 -14.96 10.03 -1.66
C THR A 191 -16.39 9.83 -1.16
N VAL A 192 -16.72 10.17 0.08
CA VAL A 192 -18.06 9.89 0.62
C VAL A 192 -19.14 10.79 0.01
N PHE A 193 -18.83 12.06 -0.23
CA PHE A 193 -19.83 13.09 -0.53
C PHE A 193 -19.89 13.52 -2.00
N SER A 194 -18.86 13.30 -2.82
CA SER A 194 -18.93 13.66 -4.25
C SER A 194 -19.78 12.66 -5.03
N THR A 195 -20.77 13.11 -5.78
CA THR A 195 -21.63 12.23 -6.60
C THR A 195 -20.92 11.68 -7.83
N ASN A 196 -20.05 12.47 -8.48
CA ASN A 196 -19.33 12.10 -9.70
C ASN A 196 -17.98 11.41 -9.44
N THR A 197 -17.37 11.61 -8.26
CA THR A 197 -16.02 11.09 -7.95
C THR A 197 -15.99 10.18 -6.74
N ARG A 198 -17.19 9.75 -6.27
CA ARG A 198 -17.49 9.08 -4.99
C ARG A 198 -16.61 7.89 -4.61
N TYR A 199 -15.84 7.37 -5.55
CA TYR A 199 -15.12 6.12 -5.36
C TYR A 199 -13.73 6.13 -6.00
N PHE A 200 -13.32 7.22 -6.66
CA PHE A 200 -11.99 7.35 -7.25
C PHE A 200 -10.92 7.32 -6.14
N GLY A 201 -11.19 7.99 -5.02
CA GLY A 201 -10.31 8.03 -3.85
C GLY A 201 -10.10 6.67 -3.19
N LEU A 202 -11.11 5.78 -3.20
CA LEU A 202 -11.01 4.48 -2.52
C LEU A 202 -9.90 3.60 -3.08
N TYR A 203 -9.64 3.67 -4.38
CA TYR A 203 -8.69 2.79 -5.05
C TYR A 203 -7.25 2.94 -4.58
N TYR A 204 -6.87 4.12 -4.10
CA TYR A 204 -5.52 4.37 -3.57
C TYR A 204 -5.54 4.72 -2.08
N LEU A 205 -6.63 5.29 -1.55
CA LEU A 205 -6.76 5.57 -0.12
C LEU A 205 -6.77 4.28 0.71
N LEU A 206 -7.58 3.27 0.33
CA LEU A 206 -7.65 2.02 1.10
C LEU A 206 -6.31 1.27 1.12
N PRO A 207 -5.61 1.07 -0.01
CA PRO A 207 -4.25 0.52 0.01
C PRO A 207 -3.27 1.35 0.84
N PHE A 208 -3.34 2.68 0.74
CA PHE A 208 -2.48 3.54 1.53
C PHE A 208 -2.69 3.31 3.03
N LEU A 209 -3.94 3.40 3.51
CA LEU A 209 -4.28 3.19 4.92
C LEU A 209 -3.92 1.79 5.40
N PHE A 210 -4.27 0.76 4.63
CA PHE A 210 -4.05 -0.63 5.05
C PHE A 210 -2.57 -1.00 5.07
N ILE A 211 -1.81 -0.64 4.03
CA ILE A 211 -0.41 -1.07 3.93
C ILE A 211 0.52 -0.19 4.77
N SER A 212 0.21 1.11 4.96
CA SER A 212 1.02 2.01 5.81
C SER A 212 1.06 1.58 7.28
N MET A 213 0.05 0.83 7.75
CA MET A 213 0.11 0.17 9.07
C MET A 213 1.23 -0.86 9.19
N TYR A 214 1.86 -1.29 8.09
CA TYR A 214 2.87 -2.36 8.06
C TYR A 214 4.22 -1.93 7.45
N VAL A 215 4.39 -0.64 7.17
CA VAL A 215 5.56 -0.04 6.52
C VAL A 215 6.14 1.03 7.45
N SER A 216 7.44 1.29 7.43
CA SER A 216 8.06 2.36 8.25
C SER A 216 8.65 3.50 7.42
N ASP A 217 8.59 3.37 6.10
CA ASP A 217 9.27 4.25 5.17
C ASP A 217 8.42 5.49 4.87
N TYR A 218 8.99 6.69 5.06
CA TYR A 218 8.36 7.95 4.68
C TYR A 218 8.09 8.06 3.18
N GLY A 219 8.88 7.34 2.38
CA GLY A 219 8.77 7.33 0.93
C GLY A 219 7.40 6.87 0.42
N CYS A 220 6.60 6.14 1.23
CA CYS A 220 5.26 5.74 0.81
C CYS A 220 4.25 6.90 0.80
N PHE A 221 4.52 8.00 1.50
CA PHE A 221 3.64 9.16 1.55
C PHE A 221 3.76 10.07 0.32
N VAL A 222 4.97 10.18 -0.25
CA VAL A 222 5.22 10.96 -1.47
C VAL A 222 4.32 10.55 -2.64
N PRO A 223 4.22 9.27 -3.04
CA PRO A 223 3.34 8.85 -4.11
C PRO A 223 1.87 9.02 -3.76
N PHE A 224 1.48 8.85 -2.48
CA PHE A 224 0.12 9.14 -2.04
C PHE A 224 -0.25 10.60 -2.35
N ILE A 225 0.57 11.57 -1.91
CA ILE A 225 0.39 12.99 -2.20
C ILE A 225 0.36 13.27 -3.70
N LEU A 226 1.26 12.66 -4.47
CA LEU A 226 1.29 12.81 -5.92
C LEU A 226 -0.03 12.36 -6.56
N TYR A 227 -0.58 11.21 -6.16
CA TYR A 227 -1.87 10.74 -6.68
C TYR A 227 -3.04 11.62 -6.25
N VAL A 228 -3.01 12.18 -5.03
CA VAL A 228 -4.02 13.17 -4.61
C VAL A 228 -3.97 14.40 -5.52
N ALA A 229 -2.78 14.96 -5.73
CA ALA A 229 -2.59 16.16 -6.55
C ALA A 229 -3.00 15.92 -8.01
N LEU A 230 -2.62 14.76 -8.57
CA LEU A 230 -3.01 14.38 -9.93
C LEU A 230 -4.52 14.11 -10.05
N ASN A 231 -5.19 13.68 -8.97
CA ASN A 231 -6.63 13.51 -8.98
C ASN A 231 -7.38 14.85 -8.96
N ASP A 232 -6.90 15.84 -8.20
CA ASP A 232 -7.51 17.17 -8.15
C ASP A 232 -7.47 17.85 -9.55
N ILE A 233 -6.44 17.60 -10.36
CA ILE A 233 -6.37 18.03 -11.77
C ILE A 233 -7.47 17.37 -12.63
N LEU A 234 -7.88 16.15 -12.28
CA LEU A 234 -8.85 15.35 -13.02
C LEU A 234 -10.31 15.58 -12.56
N VAL A 235 -10.55 16.43 -11.58
CA VAL A 235 -11.90 16.84 -11.15
C VAL A 235 -12.03 18.34 -11.44
N PRO A 236 -12.50 18.74 -12.63
CA PRO A 236 -12.67 20.14 -12.93
C PRO A 236 -13.65 20.76 -11.93
N VAL A 237 -13.20 21.82 -11.25
CA VAL A 237 -13.97 22.58 -10.24
C VAL A 237 -15.26 23.19 -10.83
N SER A 238 -15.38 23.24 -12.15
CA SER A 238 -16.52 23.84 -12.85
C SER A 238 -17.86 23.13 -12.67
N GLU A 239 -17.92 21.94 -12.06
CA GLU A 239 -19.19 21.26 -11.76
C GLU A 239 -19.79 21.64 -10.39
N SER A 240 -19.06 22.37 -9.53
CA SER A 240 -19.59 22.80 -8.22
C SER A 240 -20.32 24.14 -8.22
N GLU A 241 -20.43 24.83 -9.36
CA GLU A 241 -21.11 26.15 -9.44
C GLU A 241 -22.61 26.06 -9.73
N ASN A 242 -23.20 24.87 -9.85
CA ASN A 242 -24.63 24.68 -10.15
C ASN A 242 -25.42 23.90 -9.08
N LEU A 243 -24.96 23.90 -7.82
CA LEU A 243 -25.69 23.33 -6.67
C LEU A 243 -26.01 24.39 -5.61
#